data_AF-A0A7S2LLI2-F1
#
_entry.id   AF-A0A7S2LLI2-F1
#
_cell.length_a   1.000
_cell.length_b   1.000
_cell.length_c   1.000
_cell.angle_alpha   90.00
_cell.angle_beta   90.00
_cell.angle_gamma   90.00
#
_symmetry.space_group_name_H-M   'P 1'
#
loop_
_entity.id
_entity.type
_entity.pdbx_description
1 polymer ?
#
loop_
_entity_poly.entity_id
_entity_poly.type
_entity_poly.pdbx_seq_one_letter_code
_entity_poly.pdbx_strand_id
1 'polypeptide(L)'
;TAIAFGLESSGTRLLTKAIAVASGAATIGNAGGVGGFDGRLDRYKKLRGIEVQHLSLPFGSTCQEVYRGSNVIEQARQYTLSVLTPRECGVSDENSWDHSLLWAPTNRKRASTYADRILSKYCHDAGLNDFTRAPKRFFVNVTSHIRWYLDRGVQATAVLVLRDKTIQHMSKVKNHCNSQPSAYAEDSYGMQIMTEAFEKLSYDVENPSLVLVSYEMLMNIGDPYLFSIFEKLGIQSSYTPDLKDGNKVYLSP
;
A
#
# COMPACT_ATOMS: atom_id res chain seq x y z
N THR A 1 9.89 -8.63 -4.80
CA THR A 1 8.77 -7.95 -4.11
C THR A 1 8.21 -6.85 -5.00
N ALA A 2 6.89 -6.75 -5.11
CA ALA A 2 6.22 -5.66 -5.83
C ALA A 2 5.28 -4.92 -4.88
N ILE A 3 5.41 -3.60 -4.78
CA ILE A 3 4.65 -2.80 -3.82
C ILE A 3 3.89 -1.73 -4.57
N ALA A 4 2.56 -1.84 -4.62
CA ALA A 4 1.72 -0.86 -5.29
C ALA A 4 1.38 0.29 -4.35
N PHE A 5 1.72 1.51 -4.79
CA PHE A 5 1.44 2.75 -4.09
C PHE A 5 0.53 3.64 -4.92
N GLY A 6 -0.30 4.41 -4.24
CA GLY A 6 -1.16 5.39 -4.89
C GLY A 6 -1.98 6.13 -3.85
N LEU A 7 -2.45 7.31 -4.22
CA LEU A 7 -3.23 8.16 -3.32
C LEU A 7 -4.66 7.64 -3.07
N GLU A 8 -5.06 6.58 -3.78
CA GLU A 8 -6.38 5.97 -3.73
C GLU A 8 -6.26 4.44 -3.68
N SER A 9 -7.17 3.82 -2.92
CA SER A 9 -7.11 2.40 -2.55
C SER A 9 -7.64 1.47 -3.64
N SER A 10 -8.73 1.81 -4.35
CA SER A 10 -9.34 0.89 -5.31
C SER A 10 -8.45 0.57 -6.51
N GLY A 11 -7.79 1.56 -7.11
CA GLY A 11 -6.90 1.35 -8.25
C GLY A 11 -5.65 0.54 -7.89
N THR A 12 -5.01 0.91 -6.77
CA THR A 12 -3.84 0.19 -6.24
C THR A 12 -4.22 -1.24 -5.82
N ARG A 13 -5.38 -1.45 -5.19
CA ARG A 13 -5.89 -2.76 -4.80
C ARG A 13 -6.15 -3.67 -5.99
N LEU A 14 -6.77 -3.15 -7.06
CA LEU A 14 -7.00 -3.91 -8.30
C LEU A 14 -5.68 -4.40 -8.88
N LEU A 15 -4.70 -3.51 -9.02
CA LEU A 15 -3.41 -3.86 -9.59
C LEU A 15 -2.62 -4.83 -8.69
N THR A 16 -2.65 -4.62 -7.37
CA THR A 16 -2.00 -5.52 -6.40
C THR A 16 -2.54 -6.94 -6.53
N LYS A 17 -3.86 -7.12 -6.66
CA LYS A 17 -4.47 -8.42 -6.91
C LYS A 17 -3.97 -9.05 -8.20
N ALA A 18 -3.97 -8.27 -9.28
CA ALA A 18 -3.55 -8.75 -10.58
C ALA A 18 -2.11 -9.26 -10.54
N ILE A 19 -1.20 -8.48 -9.96
CA ILE A 19 0.22 -8.83 -9.77
C ILE A 19 0.34 -10.07 -8.86
N ALA A 20 -0.41 -10.14 -7.76
CA ALA A 20 -0.34 -11.27 -6.83
C ALA A 20 -0.76 -12.59 -7.49
N VAL A 21 -1.84 -12.59 -8.28
CA VAL A 21 -2.29 -13.79 -8.99
C VAL A 21 -1.33 -14.13 -10.14
N ALA A 22 -0.94 -13.14 -10.94
CA ALA A 22 -0.06 -13.34 -12.09
C ALA A 22 1.32 -13.87 -11.71
N SER A 23 1.88 -13.40 -10.58
CA SER A 23 3.16 -13.89 -10.04
C SER A 23 3.06 -15.24 -9.33
N GLY A 24 1.86 -15.75 -9.08
CA GLY A 24 1.63 -16.96 -8.29
C GLY A 24 1.79 -16.77 -6.78
N ALA A 25 1.90 -15.54 -6.29
CA ALA A 25 1.81 -15.23 -4.86
C ALA A 25 0.39 -15.52 -4.31
N ALA A 26 -0.63 -15.41 -5.16
CA ALA A 26 -2.03 -15.66 -4.85
C ALA A 26 -2.68 -16.64 -5.82
N THR A 27 -3.70 -17.38 -5.34
CA THR A 27 -4.67 -18.06 -6.21
C THR A 27 -5.93 -17.20 -6.35
N ILE A 28 -6.67 -17.37 -7.45
CA ILE A 28 -7.90 -16.61 -7.74
C ILE A 28 -8.92 -16.72 -6.59
N GLY A 29 -9.08 -17.91 -6.00
CA GLY A 29 -9.98 -18.14 -4.86
C GLY A 29 -9.53 -17.45 -3.56
N ASN A 30 -8.21 -17.34 -3.35
CA ASN A 30 -7.65 -16.64 -2.19
C ASN A 30 -7.51 -15.13 -2.41
N ALA A 31 -7.66 -14.62 -3.65
CA ALA A 31 -7.64 -13.20 -4.01
C ALA A 31 -8.82 -12.40 -3.42
N GLY A 32 -9.86 -13.10 -2.94
CA GLY A 32 -11.14 -12.53 -2.55
C GLY A 32 -11.85 -11.86 -3.74
N GLY A 33 -13.18 -11.89 -3.78
CA GLY A 33 -13.93 -11.05 -4.73
C GLY A 33 -13.46 -9.59 -4.68
N VAL A 34 -13.73 -8.80 -5.72
CA VAL A 34 -13.26 -7.41 -5.92
C VAL A 34 -13.36 -6.53 -4.65
N GLY A 35 -14.27 -6.82 -3.70
CA GLY A 35 -14.39 -6.16 -2.40
C GLY A 35 -13.53 -6.63 -1.22
N GLY A 36 -12.76 -7.73 -1.32
CA GLY A 36 -12.12 -8.42 -0.17
C GLY A 36 -10.58 -8.50 -0.10
N PHE A 37 -9.82 -7.75 -0.92
CA PHE A 37 -8.36 -7.59 -0.67
C PHE A 37 -8.14 -6.73 0.55
N ASP A 38 -7.98 -7.35 1.67
CA ASP A 38 -8.19 -6.67 2.92
C ASP A 38 -6.93 -5.99 3.45
N GLY A 39 -6.10 -5.42 2.57
CA GLY A 39 -4.75 -4.95 2.91
C GLY A 39 -3.88 -5.99 3.63
N ARG A 40 -4.35 -7.25 3.72
CA ARG A 40 -3.73 -8.31 4.50
C ARG A 40 -2.50 -8.75 3.72
N LEU A 41 -1.35 -8.30 4.21
CA LEU A 41 -0.03 -8.93 4.08
C LEU A 41 -0.04 -10.45 4.36
N ASP A 42 -1.17 -11.02 4.80
CA ASP A 42 -1.23 -12.17 5.70
C ASP A 42 -1.73 -13.47 5.09
N ARG A 43 -2.14 -13.51 3.81
CA ARG A 43 -2.60 -14.78 3.20
C ARG A 43 -1.88 -15.22 1.94
N TYR A 44 -1.07 -14.37 1.35
CA TYR A 44 -0.11 -14.80 0.34
C TYR A 44 1.18 -15.11 1.06
N LYS A 45 1.13 -16.14 1.92
CA LYS A 45 2.34 -16.85 2.36
C LYS A 45 3.26 -16.96 1.16
N LYS A 46 4.56 -16.68 1.34
CA LYS A 46 5.70 -16.84 0.43
C LYS A 46 5.61 -18.08 -0.48
N LEU A 47 4.63 -18.13 -1.37
CA LEU A 47 4.58 -19.09 -2.45
C LEU A 47 5.68 -18.60 -3.37
N ARG A 48 6.81 -19.33 -3.35
CA ARG A 48 7.99 -19.06 -4.16
C ARG A 48 8.78 -17.79 -3.78
N GLY A 49 8.66 -17.32 -2.54
CA GLY A 49 9.45 -16.17 -2.06
C GLY A 49 9.03 -14.82 -2.67
N ILE A 50 7.83 -14.73 -3.24
CA ILE A 50 7.28 -13.51 -3.82
C ILE A 50 6.38 -12.82 -2.79
N GLU A 51 6.58 -11.51 -2.64
CA GLU A 51 5.76 -10.65 -1.81
C GLU A 51 5.14 -9.55 -2.68
N VAL A 52 3.83 -9.33 -2.51
CA VAL A 52 3.07 -8.31 -3.22
C VAL A 52 2.26 -7.51 -2.21
N GLN A 53 2.43 -6.18 -2.20
CA GLN A 53 1.84 -5.30 -1.19
C GLN A 53 0.97 -4.21 -1.82
N HIS A 54 -0.06 -3.81 -1.07
CA HIS A 54 -0.97 -2.72 -1.38
C HIS A 54 -0.85 -1.63 -0.32
N LEU A 55 -0.38 -0.43 -0.70
CA LEU A 55 -0.19 0.71 0.19
C LEU A 55 -0.83 1.97 -0.40
N SER A 56 -2.04 2.29 0.05
CA SER A 56 -2.64 3.60 -0.24
C SER A 56 -1.95 4.71 0.55
N LEU A 57 -1.91 5.92 0.00
CA LEU A 57 -1.31 7.11 0.62
C LEU A 57 -2.37 8.20 0.88
N PRO A 58 -2.73 8.47 2.14
CA PRO A 58 -2.33 7.74 3.35
C PRO A 58 -2.99 6.36 3.45
N PHE A 59 -2.49 5.59 4.41
CA PHE A 59 -3.02 4.31 4.83
C PHE A 59 -3.70 4.46 6.19
N GLY A 60 -4.76 3.68 6.45
CA GLY A 60 -5.44 3.63 7.76
C GLY A 60 -6.84 4.26 7.82
N SER A 61 -7.26 4.68 9.02
CA SER A 61 -8.62 5.15 9.35
C SER A 61 -8.97 6.51 8.73
N THR A 62 -10.15 7.04 8.98
CA THR A 62 -10.61 8.32 8.38
C THR A 62 -9.79 9.52 8.89
N CYS A 63 -9.70 10.59 8.10
CA CYS A 63 -8.84 11.73 8.44
C CYS A 63 -9.32 12.53 9.66
N GLN A 64 -10.63 12.47 9.97
CA GLN A 64 -11.27 13.23 11.04
C GLN A 64 -10.79 12.81 12.43
N GLU A 65 -10.34 11.58 12.58
CA GLU A 65 -9.84 11.05 13.86
C GLU A 65 -8.42 11.51 14.17
N VAL A 66 -7.66 11.89 13.14
CA VAL A 66 -6.21 12.03 13.21
C VAL A 66 -5.76 13.48 13.16
N TYR A 67 -6.31 14.30 12.26
CA TYR A 67 -5.90 15.70 12.18
C TYR A 67 -6.77 16.59 13.04
N ARG A 68 -6.16 17.15 14.09
CA ARG A 68 -6.78 18.19 14.91
C ARG A 68 -6.07 19.51 14.64
N GLY A 69 -6.82 20.57 14.35
CA GLY A 69 -6.27 21.90 14.09
C GLY A 69 -5.88 22.17 12.64
N SER A 70 -5.14 23.26 12.42
CA SER A 70 -4.92 23.85 11.09
C SER A 70 -3.70 23.32 10.34
N ASN A 71 -2.75 22.61 10.98
CA ASN A 71 -1.52 22.15 10.33
C ASN A 71 -1.56 20.66 9.95
N VAL A 72 -2.42 20.32 8.99
CA VAL A 72 -2.59 18.94 8.51
C VAL A 72 -1.31 18.40 7.87
N ILE A 73 -0.56 19.23 7.13
CA ILE A 73 0.67 18.81 6.44
C ILE A 73 1.76 18.44 7.43
N GLU A 74 1.96 19.23 8.50
CA GLU A 74 2.94 18.90 9.55
C GLU A 74 2.60 17.59 10.25
N GLN A 75 1.32 17.38 10.57
CA GLN A 75 0.86 16.11 11.16
C GLN A 75 1.06 14.93 10.20
N ALA A 76 0.77 15.11 8.90
CA ALA A 76 1.02 14.10 7.88
C ALA A 76 2.51 13.73 7.77
N ARG A 77 3.41 14.72 7.89
CA ARG A 77 4.86 14.50 7.97
C ARG A 77 5.27 13.73 9.21
N GLN A 78 4.75 14.12 10.38
CA GLN A 78 5.01 13.44 11.64
C GLN A 78 4.52 11.97 11.60
N TYR A 79 3.42 11.72 10.91
CA TYR A 79 2.84 10.38 10.71
C TYR A 79 3.34 9.70 9.44
N THR A 80 4.54 10.05 8.95
CA THR A 80 5.18 9.33 7.84
C THR A 80 6.15 8.29 8.40
N LEU A 81 5.89 7.02 8.11
CA LEU A 81 6.80 5.93 8.41
C LEU A 81 7.85 5.79 7.31
N SER A 82 9.10 5.61 7.69
CA SER A 82 10.16 5.31 6.71
C SER A 82 9.96 3.95 6.05
N VAL A 83 9.45 2.98 6.81
CA VAL A 83 9.26 1.59 6.37
C VAL A 83 8.03 1.03 7.06
N LEU A 84 7.13 0.40 6.30
CA LEU A 84 6.12 -0.46 6.89
C LEU A 84 6.70 -1.86 7.05
N THR A 85 6.98 -2.28 8.28
CA THR A 85 7.55 -3.61 8.53
C THR A 85 6.52 -4.71 8.31
N PRO A 86 6.95 -5.97 8.06
CA PRO A 86 6.06 -7.11 8.07
C PRO A 86 5.18 -7.15 9.32
N ARG A 87 3.97 -7.70 9.20
CA ARG A 87 2.97 -7.71 10.28
C ARG A 87 3.49 -8.36 11.55
N GLU A 88 4.34 -9.35 11.43
CA GLU A 88 4.94 -10.06 12.56
C GLU A 88 5.90 -9.18 13.38
N CYS A 89 6.32 -8.04 12.82
CA CYS A 89 7.42 -7.20 13.32
C CYS A 89 7.00 -5.79 13.77
N GLY A 90 5.73 -5.58 14.06
CA GLY A 90 5.21 -4.27 14.50
C GLY A 90 3.97 -4.43 15.36
N VAL A 91 3.55 -3.31 15.95
CA VAL A 91 2.46 -3.25 16.92
C VAL A 91 1.59 -2.05 16.57
N SER A 92 0.27 -2.24 16.52
CA SER A 92 -0.66 -1.13 16.42
C SER A 92 -0.93 -0.54 17.80
N ASP A 93 -0.71 0.77 17.94
CA ASP A 93 -1.12 1.52 19.12
C ASP A 93 -2.64 1.79 19.00
N GLU A 94 -3.48 0.97 19.63
CA GLU A 94 -4.72 1.34 20.35
C GLU A 94 -5.89 0.33 20.30
N ASN A 95 -6.72 0.44 21.35
CA ASN A 95 -7.84 -0.42 21.68
C ASN A 95 -9.13 -0.21 20.85
N SER A 96 -9.17 0.66 19.85
CA SER A 96 -10.42 1.02 19.16
C SER A 96 -10.39 0.73 17.65
N TRP A 97 -11.27 -0.22 17.28
CA TRP A 97 -11.82 -0.52 15.96
C TRP A 97 -11.30 -1.72 15.16
N ASP A 98 -12.33 -2.37 14.63
CA ASP A 98 -12.50 -3.69 14.02
C ASP A 98 -11.96 -3.75 12.58
N HIS A 99 -10.76 -3.22 12.37
CA HIS A 99 -9.96 -3.65 11.23
C HIS A 99 -9.08 -4.81 11.70
N SER A 100 -9.63 -6.02 11.63
CA SER A 100 -8.94 -7.32 11.73
C SER A 100 -7.80 -7.52 10.71
N LEU A 101 -7.27 -6.43 10.14
CA LEU A 101 -6.53 -6.34 8.87
C LEU A 101 -5.07 -5.97 9.09
N LEU A 102 -4.83 -5.29 10.20
CA LEU A 102 -3.58 -4.65 10.50
C LEU A 102 -3.41 -4.83 12.01
N TRP A 103 -2.75 -5.89 12.45
CA TRP A 103 -2.16 -5.95 13.80
C TRP A 103 -3.06 -6.22 15.02
N ALA A 104 -3.84 -7.31 15.04
CA ALA A 104 -4.27 -7.87 16.33
C ALA A 104 -4.19 -9.41 16.38
N PRO A 105 -3.51 -10.00 17.39
CA PRO A 105 -3.85 -11.33 17.89
C PRO A 105 -5.24 -11.23 18.54
N THR A 106 -6.13 -12.17 18.22
CA THR A 106 -7.53 -12.22 18.67
C THR A 106 -7.73 -12.40 20.19
N ASN A 107 -6.69 -12.30 21.01
CA ASN A 107 -6.76 -12.51 22.46
C ASN A 107 -6.01 -11.43 23.26
N ARG A 108 -6.65 -10.27 23.45
CA ARG A 108 -6.10 -9.10 24.18
C ARG A 108 -5.74 -9.32 25.65
N LYS A 109 -6.27 -10.35 26.34
CA LYS A 109 -6.03 -10.54 27.79
C LYS A 109 -4.71 -11.23 28.16
N ARG A 110 -3.85 -11.57 27.18
CA ARG A 110 -2.50 -12.15 27.42
C ARG A 110 -1.34 -11.37 26.77
N ALA A 111 -1.61 -10.24 26.13
CA ALA A 111 -0.63 -9.61 25.23
C ALA A 111 0.46 -8.79 25.94
N SER A 112 0.21 -8.25 27.14
CA SER A 112 1.17 -7.30 27.76
C SER A 112 2.39 -7.96 28.42
N THR A 113 2.48 -9.29 28.49
CA THR A 113 3.68 -9.99 29.00
C THR A 113 4.26 -10.99 28.00
N TYR A 114 3.63 -11.15 26.83
CA TYR A 114 4.03 -12.10 25.78
C TYR A 114 4.50 -11.40 24.50
N ALA A 115 4.03 -10.16 24.24
CA ALA A 115 4.47 -9.36 23.08
C ALA A 115 5.95 -8.95 23.18
N ASP A 116 6.48 -8.70 24.38
CA ASP A 116 7.90 -8.38 24.58
C ASP A 116 8.83 -9.61 24.46
N ARG A 117 8.28 -10.83 24.49
CA ARG A 117 9.07 -12.07 24.56
C ARG A 117 9.28 -12.80 23.25
N ILE A 118 8.54 -12.44 22.20
CA ILE A 118 8.73 -13.03 20.87
C ILE A 118 8.53 -11.94 19.82
N LEU A 119 9.47 -10.97 19.77
CA LEU A 119 9.93 -10.54 18.46
C LEU A 119 10.34 -11.84 17.76
N SER A 120 9.53 -12.26 16.77
CA SER A 120 9.77 -13.53 16.11
C SER A 120 11.23 -13.57 15.64
N LYS A 121 11.89 -14.73 15.70
CA LYS A 121 13.25 -14.90 15.17
C LYS A 121 13.39 -14.24 13.79
N TYR A 122 12.34 -14.32 12.99
CA TYR A 122 12.21 -13.63 11.70
C TYR A 122 12.42 -12.10 11.75
N CYS A 123 11.86 -11.39 12.74
CA CYS A 123 12.04 -9.94 12.88
C CYS A 123 13.46 -9.57 13.28
N HIS A 124 14.06 -10.31 14.22
CA HIS A 124 15.48 -10.14 14.56
C HIS A 124 16.39 -10.45 13.37
N ASP A 125 16.15 -11.55 12.65
CA ASP A 125 16.89 -11.93 11.45
C ASP A 125 16.73 -10.86 10.34
N ALA A 126 15.61 -10.13 10.31
CA ALA A 126 15.37 -9.01 9.40
C ALA A 126 15.99 -7.67 9.89
N GLY A 127 16.67 -7.67 11.04
CA GLY A 127 17.26 -6.49 11.67
C GLY A 127 16.22 -5.53 12.27
N LEU A 128 15.02 -6.03 12.56
CA LEU A 128 13.94 -5.29 13.23
C LEU A 128 13.99 -5.66 14.72
N ASN A 129 14.76 -4.89 15.48
CA ASN A 129 14.95 -5.12 16.92
C ASN A 129 13.87 -4.46 17.79
N ASP A 130 13.07 -3.57 17.20
CA ASP A 130 11.98 -2.88 17.85
C ASP A 130 10.70 -3.00 17.00
N PHE A 131 9.55 -2.99 17.68
CA PHE A 131 8.26 -2.93 17.00
C PHE A 131 8.03 -1.57 16.38
N THR A 132 7.73 -1.54 15.08
CA THR A 132 7.23 -0.32 14.43
C THR A 132 5.83 -0.03 14.95
N ARG A 133 5.65 1.13 15.57
CA ARG A 133 4.33 1.67 15.95
C ARG A 133 3.84 2.60 14.86
N ALA A 134 2.70 2.26 14.28
CA ALA A 134 2.04 3.06 13.26
C ALA A 134 0.84 3.79 13.86
N PRO A 135 0.66 5.11 13.61
CA PRO A 135 -0.56 5.80 14.03
C PRO A 135 -1.77 5.31 13.21
N LYS A 136 -2.99 5.70 13.60
CA LYS A 136 -4.23 5.22 12.93
C LYS A 136 -4.31 5.58 11.46
N ARG A 137 -3.69 6.69 11.06
CA ARG A 137 -3.58 7.16 9.69
C ARG A 137 -2.17 7.67 9.45
N PHE A 138 -1.48 7.11 8.47
CA PHE A 138 -0.07 7.36 8.23
C PHE A 138 0.27 7.33 6.75
N PHE A 139 1.41 7.90 6.41
CA PHE A 139 2.03 7.74 5.11
C PHE A 139 3.20 6.76 5.23
N VAL A 140 3.53 6.10 4.13
CA VAL A 140 4.80 5.36 4.01
C VAL A 140 5.67 6.13 3.03
N ASN A 141 6.88 6.49 3.43
CA ASN A 141 7.85 7.05 2.50
C ASN A 141 8.28 5.94 1.53
N VAL A 142 7.83 6.06 0.28
CA VAL A 142 8.03 5.06 -0.77
C VAL A 142 9.52 4.77 -0.98
N THR A 143 10.34 5.82 -1.08
CA THR A 143 11.78 5.69 -1.35
C THR A 143 12.49 4.90 -0.26
N SER A 144 12.34 5.29 1.00
CA SER A 144 13.00 4.58 2.10
C SER A 144 12.42 3.17 2.30
N HIS A 145 11.13 2.96 2.00
CA HIS A 145 10.52 1.64 2.08
C HIS A 145 11.10 0.67 1.04
N ILE A 146 11.27 1.11 -0.20
CA ILE A 146 11.92 0.31 -1.24
C ILE A 146 13.39 0.06 -0.91
N ARG A 147 14.15 1.09 -0.50
CA ARG A 147 15.56 0.93 -0.12
C ARG A 147 15.75 -0.06 1.03
N TRP A 148 14.83 -0.07 2.00
CA TRP A 148 14.90 -1.03 3.10
C TRP A 148 14.91 -2.51 2.63
N TYR A 149 14.18 -2.83 1.56
CA TYR A 149 14.23 -4.16 0.94
C TYR A 149 15.53 -4.38 0.17
N LEU A 150 15.95 -3.40 -0.65
CA LEU A 150 17.17 -3.49 -1.46
C LEU A 150 18.42 -3.68 -0.61
N ASP A 151 18.54 -2.93 0.49
CA ASP A 151 19.65 -3.01 1.46
C ASP A 151 19.77 -4.40 2.12
N ARG A 152 18.71 -5.22 2.03
CA ARG A 152 18.65 -6.59 2.55
C ARG A 152 18.76 -7.65 1.45
N GLY A 153 19.16 -7.25 0.24
CA GLY A 153 19.28 -8.14 -0.90
C GLY A 153 17.93 -8.64 -1.45
N VAL A 154 16.83 -7.99 -1.11
CA VAL A 154 15.51 -8.31 -1.65
C VAL A 154 15.22 -7.39 -2.83
N GLN A 155 15.10 -7.96 -4.02
CA GLN A 155 14.66 -7.22 -5.19
C GLN A 155 13.25 -6.66 -4.95
N ALA A 156 13.10 -5.34 -4.98
CA ALA A 156 11.84 -4.66 -4.72
C ALA A 156 11.55 -3.61 -5.79
N THR A 157 10.29 -3.57 -6.25
CA THR A 157 9.83 -2.60 -7.24
C THR A 157 8.63 -1.83 -6.70
N ALA A 158 8.72 -0.50 -6.69
CA ALA A 158 7.58 0.37 -6.46
C ALA A 158 6.71 0.43 -7.71
N VAL A 159 5.43 0.14 -7.58
CA VAL A 159 4.44 0.31 -8.63
C VAL A 159 3.60 1.54 -8.29
N LEU A 160 3.92 2.68 -8.90
CA LEU A 160 3.22 3.94 -8.64
C LEU A 160 1.98 4.04 -9.52
N VAL A 161 0.80 3.94 -8.91
CA VAL A 161 -0.49 4.06 -9.58
C VAL A 161 -0.98 5.50 -9.52
N LEU A 162 -1.01 6.15 -10.67
CA LEU A 162 -1.54 7.49 -10.87
C LEU A 162 -2.99 7.41 -11.38
N ARG A 163 -3.81 8.34 -10.90
CA ARG A 163 -5.21 8.52 -11.30
C ARG A 163 -5.47 10.01 -11.49
N ASP A 164 -6.53 10.36 -12.21
CA ASP A 164 -7.00 11.73 -12.28
C ASP A 164 -7.17 12.35 -10.88
N LYS A 165 -6.55 13.52 -10.67
CA LYS A 165 -6.51 14.20 -9.36
C LYS A 165 -7.90 14.58 -8.87
N THR A 166 -8.80 14.96 -9.78
CA THR A 166 -10.17 15.37 -9.43
C THR A 166 -10.95 14.16 -8.95
N ILE A 167 -10.92 13.05 -9.69
CA ILE A 167 -11.63 11.82 -9.33
C ILE A 167 -11.07 11.22 -8.04
N GLN A 168 -9.75 11.19 -7.89
CA GLN A 168 -9.09 10.76 -6.67
C GLN A 168 -9.56 11.57 -5.45
N HIS A 169 -9.54 12.90 -5.57
CA HIS A 169 -9.95 13.80 -4.50
C HIS A 169 -11.43 13.61 -4.14
N MET A 170 -12.32 13.54 -5.13
CA MET A 170 -13.74 13.26 -4.92
C MET A 170 -13.97 11.92 -4.22
N SER A 171 -13.25 10.86 -4.62
CA SER A 171 -13.31 9.55 -3.97
C SER A 171 -12.86 9.61 -2.51
N LYS A 172 -11.76 10.32 -2.24
CA LYS A 172 -11.23 10.51 -0.89
C LYS A 172 -12.22 11.26 0.00
N VAL A 173 -12.77 12.38 -0.48
CA VAL A 173 -13.75 13.18 0.28
C VAL A 173 -15.02 12.38 0.57
N LYS A 174 -15.49 11.58 -0.40
CA LYS A 174 -16.70 10.78 -0.26
C LYS A 174 -16.55 9.61 0.72
N ASN A 175 -15.39 8.93 0.71
CA ASN A 175 -15.25 7.62 1.36
C ASN A 175 -14.33 7.61 2.59
N HIS A 176 -13.40 8.57 2.72
CA HIS A 176 -12.31 8.48 3.70
C HIS A 176 -12.07 9.77 4.51
N CYS A 177 -12.33 10.94 3.92
CA CYS A 177 -11.98 12.21 4.53
C CYS A 177 -12.94 13.32 4.13
N ASN A 178 -14.09 13.42 4.81
CA ASN A 178 -15.15 14.38 4.48
C ASN A 178 -14.72 15.85 4.67
N SER A 179 -13.57 16.09 5.32
CA SER A 179 -12.95 17.41 5.44
C SER A 179 -12.18 17.75 4.17
N GLN A 180 -12.75 18.62 3.33
CA GLN A 180 -12.13 19.12 2.10
C GLN A 180 -10.68 19.63 2.30
N PRO A 181 -10.38 20.50 3.30
CA PRO A 181 -9.01 20.96 3.53
C PRO A 181 -8.05 19.83 3.91
N SER A 182 -8.51 18.88 4.72
CA SER A 182 -7.68 17.75 5.15
C SER A 182 -7.41 16.80 3.99
N ALA A 183 -8.43 16.48 3.20
CA ALA A 183 -8.29 15.65 2.01
C ALA A 183 -7.30 16.27 1.01
N TYR A 184 -7.41 17.59 0.78
CA TYR A 184 -6.50 18.31 -0.10
C TYR A 184 -5.05 18.30 0.42
N ALA A 185 -4.87 18.53 1.72
CA ALA A 185 -3.55 18.46 2.35
C ALA A 185 -2.92 17.07 2.22
N GLU A 186 -3.70 16.00 2.38
CA GLU A 186 -3.25 14.63 2.18
C GLU A 186 -2.93 14.28 0.74
N ASP A 187 -3.77 14.71 -0.20
CA ASP A 187 -3.52 14.52 -1.63
C ASP A 187 -2.23 15.24 -2.05
N SER A 188 -2.04 16.48 -1.58
CA SER A 188 -0.83 17.26 -1.83
C SER A 188 0.40 16.59 -1.24
N TYR A 189 0.36 16.18 0.04
CA TYR A 189 1.51 15.58 0.70
C TYR A 189 1.84 14.17 0.16
N GLY A 190 0.82 13.34 -0.08
CA GLY A 190 1.06 12.04 -0.69
C GLY A 190 1.57 12.15 -2.14
N MET A 191 1.15 13.17 -2.90
CA MET A 191 1.73 13.45 -4.21
C MET A 191 3.21 13.86 -4.10
N GLN A 192 3.59 14.65 -3.09
CA GLN A 192 5.00 14.97 -2.83
C GLN A 192 5.83 13.69 -2.60
N ILE A 193 5.32 12.74 -1.79
CA ILE A 193 5.98 11.45 -1.56
C ILE A 193 6.13 10.65 -2.87
N MET A 194 5.08 10.60 -3.70
CA MET A 194 5.12 9.88 -4.97
C MET A 194 6.08 10.53 -5.98
N THR A 195 6.12 11.87 -6.05
CA THR A 195 7.06 12.62 -6.90
C THR A 195 8.50 12.38 -6.46
N GLU A 196 8.78 12.48 -5.16
CA GLU A 196 10.11 12.18 -4.62
C GLU A 196 10.56 10.75 -4.96
N ALA A 197 9.64 9.78 -4.85
CA ALA A 197 9.92 8.39 -5.20
C ALA A 197 10.19 8.20 -6.69
N PHE A 198 9.41 8.86 -7.54
CA PHE A 198 9.63 8.86 -8.99
C PHE A 198 11.03 9.41 -9.30
N GLU A 199 11.41 10.55 -8.75
CA GLU A 199 12.73 11.14 -8.96
C GLU A 199 13.85 10.22 -8.43
N LYS A 200 13.72 9.68 -7.22
CA LYS A 200 14.82 8.92 -6.60
C LYS A 200 14.96 7.47 -7.08
N LEU A 201 13.89 6.86 -7.57
CA LEU A 201 13.89 5.44 -7.99
C LEU A 201 13.94 5.25 -9.51
N SER A 202 13.61 6.27 -10.32
CA SER A 202 13.67 6.15 -11.79
C SER A 202 15.08 6.25 -12.36
N TYR A 203 15.99 6.92 -11.65
CA TYR A 203 17.40 7.11 -12.08
C TYR A 203 18.37 6.10 -11.44
N ASP A 204 17.86 5.04 -10.81
CA ASP A 204 18.70 3.93 -10.36
C ASP A 204 19.10 3.09 -11.60
N VAL A 205 20.27 3.42 -12.17
CA VAL A 205 20.72 2.98 -13.50
C VAL A 205 20.93 1.46 -13.57
N GLU A 206 21.27 0.83 -12.45
CA GLU A 206 21.61 -0.59 -12.44
C GLU A 206 20.38 -1.48 -12.33
N ASN A 207 19.34 -1.04 -11.60
CA ASN A 207 18.10 -1.80 -11.40
C ASN A 207 16.92 -0.85 -11.16
N PRO A 208 16.24 -0.37 -12.22
CA PRO A 208 15.08 0.51 -12.05
C PRO A 208 14.04 -0.18 -11.19
N SER A 209 13.86 0.35 -9.98
CA SER A 209 13.00 -0.21 -8.95
C SER A 209 11.63 0.47 -8.94
N LEU A 210 11.17 0.91 -10.12
CA LEU A 210 9.93 1.66 -10.28
C LEU A 210 9.19 1.33 -11.59
N VAL A 211 7.88 1.14 -11.48
CA VAL A 211 6.93 1.06 -12.59
C VAL A 211 5.84 2.09 -12.38
N LEU A 212 5.68 3.00 -13.34
CA LEU A 212 4.59 3.98 -13.34
C LEU A 212 3.38 3.42 -14.08
N VAL A 213 2.20 3.52 -13.47
CA VAL A 213 0.95 2.98 -14.01
C VAL A 213 -0.12 4.08 -14.01
N SER A 214 -0.68 4.38 -15.19
CA SER A 214 -1.90 5.20 -15.28
C SER A 214 -3.12 4.30 -15.12
N TYR A 215 -3.95 4.60 -14.12
CA TYR A 215 -5.23 3.92 -13.90
C TYR A 215 -6.16 4.07 -15.12
N GLU A 216 -6.22 5.26 -15.71
CA GLU A 216 -7.05 5.54 -16.88
C GLU A 216 -6.59 4.73 -18.11
N MET A 217 -5.28 4.64 -18.36
CA MET A 217 -4.75 3.77 -19.42
C MET A 217 -5.07 2.30 -19.16
N LEU A 218 -4.96 1.85 -17.90
CA LEU A 218 -5.32 0.48 -17.53
C LEU A 218 -6.78 0.18 -17.80
N MET A 219 -7.69 1.09 -17.50
CA MET A 219 -9.13 0.90 -17.77
C MET A 219 -9.47 1.01 -19.26
N ASN A 220 -8.76 1.83 -20.03
CA ASN A 220 -9.07 2.08 -21.43
C ASN A 220 -8.41 1.08 -22.39
N ILE A 221 -7.12 0.77 -22.19
CA ILE A 221 -6.37 -0.17 -23.03
C ILE A 221 -6.63 -1.60 -22.58
N GLY A 222 -6.79 -1.84 -21.26
CA GLY A 222 -7.05 -3.16 -20.71
C GLY A 222 -5.84 -4.09 -20.75
N ASP A 223 -6.06 -5.33 -21.19
CA ASP A 223 -5.10 -6.44 -21.12
C ASP A 223 -3.72 -6.12 -21.72
N PRO A 224 -3.59 -5.50 -22.91
CA PRO A 224 -2.27 -5.17 -23.46
C PRO A 224 -1.43 -4.28 -22.52
N TYR A 225 -2.05 -3.31 -21.85
CA TYR A 225 -1.33 -2.45 -20.91
C TYR A 225 -1.00 -3.21 -19.62
N LEU A 226 -1.91 -4.05 -19.13
CA LEU A 226 -1.65 -4.92 -17.97
C LEU A 226 -0.47 -5.86 -18.22
N PHE A 227 -0.39 -6.48 -19.40
CA PHE A 227 0.73 -7.38 -19.74
C PHE A 227 2.05 -6.63 -19.84
N SER A 228 2.06 -5.39 -20.34
CA SER A 228 3.27 -4.55 -20.31
C SER A 228 3.74 -4.25 -18.88
N ILE A 229 2.82 -4.13 -17.91
CA ILE A 229 3.16 -3.98 -16.49
C ILE A 229 3.77 -5.27 -15.94
N PHE A 230 3.20 -6.43 -16.27
CA PHE A 230 3.76 -7.73 -15.88
C PHE A 230 5.16 -7.95 -16.44
N GLU A 231 5.38 -7.64 -17.72
CA GLU A 231 6.70 -7.74 -18.36
C GLU A 231 7.74 -6.89 -17.63
N LYS A 232 7.42 -5.64 -17.30
CA LYS A 232 8.30 -4.75 -16.51
C LYS A 232 8.59 -5.27 -15.11
N LEU A 233 7.70 -6.07 -14.55
CA LEU A 233 7.88 -6.73 -13.24
C LEU A 233 8.55 -8.11 -13.36
N GLY A 234 8.93 -8.54 -14.56
CA GLY A 234 9.49 -9.88 -14.82
C GLY A 234 8.48 -11.01 -14.62
N ILE A 235 7.18 -10.73 -14.69
CA ILE A 235 6.10 -11.69 -14.50
C ILE A 235 5.66 -12.24 -15.86
N GLN A 236 5.84 -13.54 -16.06
CA GLN A 236 5.32 -14.24 -17.23
C GLN A 236 3.93 -14.79 -16.90
N SER A 237 2.88 -14.07 -17.30
CA SER A 237 1.50 -14.48 -17.07
C SER A 237 0.57 -13.96 -18.15
N SER A 238 -0.42 -14.76 -18.51
CA SER A 238 -1.56 -14.38 -19.35
C SER A 238 -2.83 -14.09 -18.52
N TYR A 239 -2.70 -14.00 -17.20
CA TYR A 239 -3.83 -13.77 -16.31
C TYR A 239 -4.44 -12.37 -16.54
N THR A 240 -5.75 -12.33 -16.76
CA THR A 240 -6.53 -11.09 -16.89
C THR A 240 -7.62 -11.06 -15.81
N PRO A 241 -7.60 -10.06 -14.90
CA PRO A 241 -8.69 -9.85 -13.97
C PRO A 241 -9.88 -9.18 -14.68
N ASP A 242 -11.06 -9.26 -14.08
CA ASP A 242 -12.21 -8.45 -14.50
C ASP A 242 -11.93 -6.96 -14.17
N LEU A 243 -11.60 -6.17 -15.20
CA LEU A 243 -11.29 -4.75 -15.08
C LEU A 243 -12.58 -3.92 -15.00
N LYS A 244 -12.95 -3.52 -13.79
CA LYS A 244 -14.10 -2.64 -13.54
C LYS A 244 -13.65 -1.21 -13.32
N ASP A 245 -14.08 -0.33 -14.20
CA ASP A 245 -13.76 1.10 -14.08
C ASP A 245 -14.52 1.76 -12.91
N GLY A 246 -13.81 1.93 -11.80
CA GLY A 246 -14.25 2.69 -10.63
C GLY A 246 -14.37 4.20 -10.83
N ASN A 247 -13.98 4.77 -11.98
CA ASN A 247 -14.25 6.18 -12.31
C ASN A 247 -15.73 6.43 -12.62
N LYS A 248 -16.47 5.41 -13.11
CA LYS A 248 -17.85 5.57 -13.59
C LYS A 248 -18.81 6.21 -12.57
N VAL A 249 -18.60 5.95 -11.28
CA VAL A 249 -19.42 6.50 -10.19
C VAL A 249 -19.22 8.00 -9.94
N TYR A 250 -18.20 8.60 -10.56
CA TYR A 250 -17.84 10.02 -10.43
C TYR A 250 -18.03 10.82 -11.73
N LEU A 251 -18.33 10.12 -12.84
CA LEU A 251 -18.51 10.73 -14.17
C LEU A 251 -19.99 10.89 -14.55
N SER A 252 -20.90 10.33 -13.75
CA SER A 252 -22.34 10.46 -13.98
C SER A 252 -22.85 11.78 -13.36
N PRO A 253 -23.61 12.60 -14.11
CA PRO A 253 -24.15 13.89 -13.64
C PRO A 253 -25.17 13.73 -12.51
#